data_AF-A0A2V9SII6-F1
#
_entry.id   AF-A0A2V9SII6-F1
#
_cell.length_a   1.000
_cell.length_b   1.000
_cell.length_c   1.000
_cell.angle_alpha   90.00
_cell.angle_beta   90.00
_cell.angle_gamma   90.00
#
_symmetry.space_group_name_H-M   'P 1'
#
loop_
_entity.id
_entity.type
_entity.pdbx_description
1 polymer ?
#
loop_
_entity_poly.entity_id
_entity_poly.type
_entity_poly.pdbx_seq_one_letter_code
_entity_poly.pdbx_strand_id
1 'polypeptide(L)'
;MDPITDLFQTMQVVGVVHARLEATAPWGLKTDAHVTAEVSKDKHSAASARSPFQFAHFGMVSRGNCWLSVEGIPDPIPLAGGDCFLLAPGSSYTLRDNPRTRAHSSEKSHRKMVAR
;
A
#
# COMPACT_ATOMS: atom_id res chain seq x y z
N MET A 1 17.29 -24.03 13.96
CA MET A 1 16.08 -23.22 13.83
C MET A 1 16.49 -21.89 13.27
N ASP A 2 16.01 -21.54 12.07
CA ASP A 2 16.21 -20.21 11.50
C ASP A 2 14.99 -19.34 11.88
N PRO A 3 15.15 -18.34 12.76
CA PRO A 3 14.04 -17.53 13.23
C PRO A 3 13.35 -16.73 12.10
N ILE A 4 14.04 -16.50 10.99
CA ILE A 4 13.47 -15.86 9.80
C ILE A 4 12.52 -16.83 9.09
N THR A 5 12.93 -18.09 8.90
CA THR A 5 12.06 -19.15 8.37
C THR A 5 10.83 -19.39 9.24
N ASP A 6 10.96 -19.41 10.56
CA ASP A 6 9.81 -19.60 11.46
C ASP A 6 8.82 -18.42 11.40
N LEU A 7 9.33 -17.19 11.26
CA LEU A 7 8.51 -16.00 11.03
C LEU A 7 7.75 -16.12 9.69
N PHE A 8 8.40 -16.61 8.64
CA PHE A 8 7.76 -16.83 7.35
C PHE A 8 6.76 -18.00 7.36
N GLN A 9 7.00 -19.05 8.15
CA GLN A 9 6.08 -20.18 8.31
C GLN A 9 4.82 -19.81 9.13
N THR A 10 4.95 -18.86 10.06
CA THR A 10 3.81 -18.34 10.83
C THR A 10 3.03 -17.27 10.05
N MET A 11 3.64 -16.63 9.05
CA MET A 11 2.96 -15.70 8.15
C MET A 11 2.05 -16.44 7.15
N GLN A 12 0.76 -16.51 7.46
CA GLN A 12 -0.25 -17.01 6.53
C GLN A 12 -0.47 -15.96 5.42
N VAL A 13 0.12 -16.18 4.24
CA VAL A 13 -0.12 -15.33 3.06
C VAL A 13 -1.57 -15.56 2.60
N VAL A 14 -2.43 -14.60 2.95
CA VAL A 14 -3.88 -14.63 2.72
C VAL A 14 -4.30 -14.00 1.39
N GLY A 15 -3.37 -13.35 0.70
CA GLY A 15 -3.55 -12.76 -0.62
C GLY A 15 -2.29 -12.03 -1.06
N VAL A 16 -2.01 -12.05 -2.37
CA VAL A 16 -0.92 -11.29 -2.98
C VAL A 16 -1.52 -10.44 -4.09
N VAL A 17 -1.35 -9.13 -3.99
CA VAL A 17 -1.67 -8.19 -5.07
C VAL A 17 -0.35 -7.74 -5.66
N HIS A 18 -0.09 -8.14 -6.91
CA HIS A 18 1.06 -7.66 -7.67
C HIS A 18 0.60 -6.55 -8.62
N ALA A 19 1.24 -5.39 -8.52
CA ALA A 19 1.04 -4.29 -9.45
C ALA A 19 2.39 -3.64 -9.76
N ARG A 20 2.59 -3.27 -11.03
CA ARG A 20 3.72 -2.45 -11.48
C ARG A 20 3.19 -1.07 -11.82
N LEU A 21 3.82 -0.05 -11.26
CA LEU A 21 3.51 1.34 -11.51
C LEU A 21 4.61 1.98 -12.34
N GLU A 22 4.26 2.43 -13.54
CA GLU A 22 5.07 3.37 -14.32
C GLU A 22 4.28 4.68 -14.46
N ALA A 23 4.85 5.78 -13.96
CA ALA A 23 4.20 7.08 -13.98
C ALA A 23 5.19 8.17 -14.40
N THR A 24 4.72 9.11 -15.20
CA THR A 24 5.45 10.35 -15.52
C THR A 24 4.89 11.48 -14.67
N ALA A 25 5.77 12.32 -14.13
CA ALA A 25 5.39 13.46 -13.30
C ALA A 25 4.40 14.40 -14.03
N PRO A 26 3.49 15.08 -13.31
CA PRO A 26 3.28 14.99 -11.86
C PRO A 26 2.36 13.82 -11.49
N TRP A 27 2.67 13.11 -10.41
CA TRP A 27 1.80 12.03 -9.93
C TRP A 27 1.81 11.89 -8.40
N GLY A 28 0.67 11.51 -7.85
CA GLY A 28 0.54 11.19 -6.44
C GLY A 28 -0.56 10.17 -6.21
N LEU A 29 -0.21 9.08 -5.53
CA LEU A 29 -1.12 7.98 -5.21
C LEU A 29 -1.27 7.88 -3.70
N LYS A 30 -2.51 7.93 -3.22
CA LYS A 30 -2.86 7.70 -1.83
C LYS A 30 -3.53 6.34 -1.68
N THR A 31 -3.06 5.59 -0.69
CA THR A 31 -3.71 4.37 -0.20
C THR A 31 -4.27 4.70 1.18
N ASP A 32 -5.60 4.64 1.29
CA ASP A 32 -6.29 4.89 2.55
C ASP A 32 -6.41 3.58 3.35
N ALA A 33 -6.14 3.64 4.65
CA ALA A 33 -6.48 2.53 5.54
C ALA A 33 -8.00 2.40 5.63
N HIS A 34 -8.55 1.22 5.33
CA HIS A 34 -9.92 0.93 5.72
C HIS A 34 -9.91 0.60 7.21
N VAL A 35 -10.24 1.59 8.05
CA VAL A 35 -10.62 1.32 9.44
C VAL A 35 -11.80 0.37 9.37
N THR A 36 -11.67 -0.79 10.03
CA THR A 36 -12.81 -1.65 10.32
C THR A 36 -13.79 -0.82 11.13
N ALA A 37 -14.78 -0.22 10.47
CA ALA A 37 -15.98 0.25 11.14
C ALA A 37 -16.52 -0.94 11.93
N GLU A 38 -16.74 -0.71 13.21
CA GLU A 38 -17.07 -1.70 14.21
C GLU A 38 -18.20 -2.63 13.75
N VAL A 39 -18.09 -3.87 14.22
CA VAL A 39 -19.03 -4.98 14.00
C VAL A 39 -20.48 -4.51 14.15
N SER A 40 -21.15 -4.30 13.01
CA SER A 40 -22.60 -4.29 12.95
C SER A 40 -23.06 -5.74 13.11
N LYS A 41 -23.72 -5.98 14.24
CA LYS A 41 -24.08 -7.30 14.77
C LYS A 41 -25.31 -7.85 14.05
N ASP A 42 -25.20 -8.27 12.79
CA ASP A 42 -26.26 -9.01 12.11
C ASP A 42 -25.76 -10.34 11.54
N LYS A 43 -26.44 -11.40 11.97
CA LYS A 43 -26.16 -12.81 11.63
C LYS A 43 -26.58 -13.10 10.19
N HIS A 44 -25.76 -13.94 9.54
CA HIS A 44 -25.94 -14.58 8.23
C HIS A 44 -25.77 -13.71 6.99
N SER A 45 -24.55 -13.63 6.47
CA SER A 45 -24.31 -13.84 5.05
C SER A 45 -22.86 -14.26 4.81
N ALA A 46 -22.68 -15.36 4.07
CA ALA A 46 -21.38 -15.85 3.66
C ALA A 46 -20.73 -14.85 2.70
N ALA A 47 -19.43 -14.59 2.91
CA ALA A 47 -18.55 -13.73 2.11
C ALA A 47 -18.83 -12.20 2.20
N SER A 48 -18.63 -11.62 3.38
CA SER A 48 -18.20 -10.22 3.43
C SER A 48 -16.83 -10.15 2.75
N ALA A 49 -16.78 -9.51 1.58
CA ALA A 49 -15.56 -9.37 0.79
C ALA A 49 -14.49 -8.70 1.68
N ARG A 50 -13.51 -9.48 2.10
CA ARG A 50 -12.36 -9.01 2.87
C ARG A 50 -11.71 -7.86 2.11
N SER A 51 -11.73 -6.66 2.72
CA SER A 51 -11.17 -5.44 2.11
C SER A 51 -9.71 -5.65 1.71
N PRO A 52 -9.26 -5.22 0.53
CA PRO A 52 -7.87 -5.39 0.06
C PRO A 52 -6.83 -4.69 0.97
N PHE A 53 -7.27 -3.82 1.88
CA PHE A 53 -6.39 -3.04 2.78
C PHE A 53 -6.06 -3.73 4.12
N GLN A 54 -6.51 -4.96 4.34
CA GLN A 54 -6.19 -5.73 5.54
C GLN A 54 -4.81 -6.42 5.52
N PHE A 55 -4.00 -6.18 4.49
CA PHE A 55 -2.71 -6.84 4.29
C PHE A 55 -1.55 -5.87 4.48
N ALA A 56 -0.38 -6.41 4.85
CA ALA A 56 0.86 -5.66 4.82
C ALA A 56 1.21 -5.30 3.37
N HIS A 57 1.71 -4.09 3.15
CA HIS A 57 2.11 -3.64 1.81
C HIS A 57 3.62 -3.72 1.69
N PHE A 58 4.10 -4.53 0.76
CA PHE A 58 5.51 -4.58 0.38
C PHE A 58 5.67 -3.95 -1.01
N GLY A 59 6.65 -3.06 -1.15
CA GLY A 59 6.95 -2.40 -2.42
C GLY A 59 8.44 -2.21 -2.62
N MET A 60 8.82 -2.12 -3.89
CA MET A 60 10.18 -1.78 -4.33
C MET A 60 10.10 -0.69 -5.38
N VAL A 61 11.00 0.29 -5.32
CA VAL A 61 11.21 1.25 -6.41
C VAL A 61 12.18 0.62 -7.39
N SER A 62 11.68 0.17 -8.54
CA SER A 62 12.54 -0.47 -9.54
C SER A 62 13.46 0.52 -10.25
N ARG A 63 12.98 1.75 -10.52
CA ARG A 63 13.75 2.82 -11.16
C ARG A 63 13.13 4.19 -10.84
N GLY A 64 13.98 5.22 -10.80
CA GLY A 64 13.57 6.59 -10.53
C GLY A 64 13.50 6.86 -9.03
N ASN A 65 12.88 7.99 -8.68
CA ASN A 65 12.78 8.43 -7.29
C ASN A 65 11.34 8.79 -6.97
N CYS A 66 10.94 8.59 -5.72
CA CYS A 66 9.66 9.03 -5.21
C CYS A 66 9.76 9.39 -3.72
N TRP A 67 8.66 9.89 -3.18
CA TRP A 67 8.53 10.22 -1.78
C TRP A 67 7.40 9.40 -1.17
N LEU A 68 7.72 8.70 -0.09
CA LEU A 68 6.77 7.94 0.71
C LEU A 68 6.40 8.74 1.96
N SER A 69 5.12 9.02 2.13
CA SER A 69 4.56 9.56 3.36
C SER A 69 3.69 8.49 4.01
N VAL A 70 3.90 8.24 5.29
CA VAL A 70 3.12 7.27 6.08
C VAL A 70 2.48 8.03 7.22
N GLU A 71 1.22 7.72 7.52
CA GLU A 71 0.54 8.28 8.68
C GLU A 71 1.35 8.03 9.97
N GLY A 72 1.54 9.07 10.78
CA GLY A 72 2.36 9.02 12.00
C GLY A 72 3.85 9.32 11.81
N ILE A 73 4.35 9.41 10.57
CA ILE A 73 5.72 9.86 10.27
C ILE A 73 5.66 11.29 9.70
N PRO A 74 6.24 12.29 10.37
CA PRO A 74 6.06 13.70 10.00
C PRO A 74 6.75 14.06 8.68
N ASP A 75 7.95 13.52 8.46
CA ASP A 75 8.76 13.85 7.28
C ASP A 75 8.60 12.79 6.18
N PRO A 76 8.33 13.20 4.92
CA PRO A 76 8.34 12.28 3.79
C PRO A 76 9.71 11.61 3.62
N ILE A 77 9.69 10.29 3.42
CA ILE A 77 10.88 9.47 3.23
C ILE A 77 11.22 9.45 1.73
N PRO A 78 12.41 9.92 1.31
CA PRO A 78 12.84 9.80 -0.07
C PRO A 78 13.19 8.34 -0.37
N LEU A 79 12.73 7.84 -1.52
CA LEU A 79 13.06 6.53 -2.04
C LEU A 79 13.67 6.66 -3.44
N ALA A 80 14.70 5.89 -3.71
CA ALA A 80 15.39 5.79 -4.99
C ALA A 80 15.29 4.37 -5.57
N GLY A 81 15.68 4.22 -6.83
CA GLY A 81 15.75 2.92 -7.49
C GLY A 81 16.60 1.92 -6.71
N GLY A 82 16.02 0.77 -6.38
CA GLY A 82 16.59 -0.27 -5.54
C GLY A 82 15.99 -0.34 -4.13
N ASP A 83 15.38 0.74 -3.65
CA ASP A 83 14.82 0.78 -2.29
C ASP A 83 13.57 -0.07 -2.16
N CYS A 84 13.43 -0.74 -1.02
CA CYS A 84 12.26 -1.52 -0.64
C CYS A 84 11.63 -0.94 0.63
N PHE A 85 10.31 -1.08 0.75
CA PHE A 85 9.58 -0.69 1.95
C PHE A 85 8.52 -1.72 2.31
N LEU A 86 8.25 -1.84 3.60
CA LEU A 86 7.19 -2.69 4.17
C LEU A 86 6.34 -1.85 5.11
N LEU A 87 5.03 -1.87 4.89
CA LEU A 87 4.05 -1.16 5.71
C LEU A 87 3.13 -2.17 6.38
N ALA A 88 2.84 -1.94 7.66
CA ALA A 88 1.94 -2.78 8.43
C ALA A 88 0.53 -2.81 7.82
N PRO A 89 -0.26 -3.88 8.04
CA PRO A 89 -1.67 -3.91 7.66
C PRO A 89 -2.43 -2.69 8.17
N GLY A 90 -3.31 -2.13 7.33
CA GLY A 90 -4.08 -0.93 7.69
C GLY A 90 -3.26 0.36 7.79
N SER A 91 -2.03 0.41 7.25
CA SER A 91 -1.29 1.68 7.16
C SER A 91 -1.87 2.56 6.05
N SER A 92 -2.19 3.82 6.36
CA SER A 92 -2.41 4.84 5.34
C SER A 92 -1.07 5.37 4.84
N TYR A 93 -0.87 5.36 3.52
CA TYR A 93 0.37 5.89 2.94
C TYR A 93 0.15 6.57 1.60
N THR A 94 1.12 7.38 1.21
CA THR A 94 1.09 8.15 -0.03
C THR A 94 2.44 8.06 -0.74
N LEU A 95 2.43 7.73 -2.03
CA LEU A 95 3.61 7.77 -2.91
C LEU A 95 3.48 8.93 -3.90
N ARG A 96 4.54 9.72 -4.11
CA ARG A 96 4.53 10.90 -4.99
C ARG A 96 5.85 11.12 -5.72
N ASP A 97 5.81 11.78 -6.88
CA ASP A 97 7.02 12.27 -7.54
C ASP A 97 7.70 13.42 -6.77
N ASN A 98 6.92 14.28 -6.13
CA ASN A 98 7.37 15.41 -5.33
C ASN A 98 6.56 15.50 -4.02
N PRO A 99 7.16 15.87 -2.87
CA PRO A 99 6.45 16.00 -1.59
C PRO A 99 5.27 16.97 -1.61
N ARG A 100 5.23 17.87 -2.59
CA ARG A 100 4.16 18.86 -2.77
C ARG A 100 3.13 18.45 -3.82
N THR A 101 3.36 17.39 -4.60
CA THR A 101 2.37 16.91 -5.57
C THR A 101 1.11 16.44 -4.83
N ARG A 102 -0.07 16.81 -5.35
CA ARG A 102 -1.34 16.38 -4.79
C ARG A 102 -1.54 14.89 -5.05
N ALA A 103 -1.91 14.14 -4.01
CA ALA A 103 -2.22 12.72 -4.14
C ALA A 103 -3.71 12.48 -4.33
N HIS A 104 -4.02 11.48 -5.15
CA HIS A 104 -5.38 11.01 -5.39
C HIS A 104 -5.54 9.59 -4.84
N SER A 105 -6.68 9.30 -4.22
CA SER A 105 -6.98 7.95 -3.72
C SER A 105 -7.01 6.94 -4.88
N SER A 106 -6.38 5.79 -4.66
CA SER A 106 -6.23 4.71 -5.65
C SER A 106 -7.57 4.22 -6.21
N GLU A 107 -8.65 4.30 -5.43
CA GLU A 107 -9.99 3.83 -5.83
C GLU A 107 -10.62 4.65 -6.97
N LYS A 108 -10.31 5.95 -7.07
CA LYS A 108 -10.73 6.81 -8.20
C LYS A 108 -9.78 6.78 -9.39
N SER A 109 -8.60 6.17 -9.25
CA SER A 109 -7.49 6.30 -10.21
C SER A 109 -7.34 5.12 -11.18
N HIS A 110 -8.29 4.19 -11.22
CA HIS A 110 -8.34 3.16 -12.29
C HIS A 110 -8.48 3.76 -13.71
N ARG A 111 -8.86 5.03 -13.84
CA ARG A 111 -9.14 5.66 -15.13
C ARG A 111 -7.98 6.44 -15.76
N LYS A 112 -6.84 6.60 -15.06
CA LYS A 112 -5.70 7.41 -15.59
C LYS A 112 -4.30 6.85 -15.35
N MET A 113 -4.17 5.65 -14.79
CA MET A 113 -2.88 5.00 -14.65
C MET A 113 -2.69 4.03 -15.82
N VAL A 114 -2.15 4.54 -16.93
CA VAL A 114 -1.76 3.68 -18.06
C VAL A 114 -0.50 2.94 -17.65
N ALA A 115 -0.68 1.76 -17.08
CA ALA A 115 0.37 0.75 -17.11
C ALA A 115 0.61 0.43 -18.58
N ARG A 116 1.80 0.75 -19.09
CA ARG A 116 2.25 0.27 -20.38
C ARG A 116 2.70 -1.18 -20.27
#